data_AF-A0A3G2QYZ1-F1
#
_entry.id   AF-A0A3G2QYZ1-F1
#
_cell.length_a   1.000
_cell.length_b   1.000
_cell.length_c   1.000
_cell.angle_alpha   90.00
_cell.angle_beta   90.00
_cell.angle_gamma   90.00
#
_symmetry.space_group_name_H-M   'P 1'
#
loop_
_entity.id
_entity.type
_entity.pdbx_description
1 polymer ?
#
loop_
_entity_poly.entity_id
_entity_poly.type
_entity_poly.pdbx_seq_one_letter_code
_entity_poly.pdbx_strand_id
1 'polypeptide(L)'
;MRKARNNNNFIDKTFTIIADVILRVFPASQQEKKAFSFYLNGLSAQDEGEYAEALNNYYQALQIEEDLYDRSIILYNIGLIYSKNGDYLKALKYYYFSIFINPRFTSALNNIAVIYHYQGIKAAEKKCYGLSESLLQKATFYWTKVVKIDPNSYIEAWNWLKTTRRIKL
;
A
#
# COMPACT_ATOMS: atom_id res chain seq x y z
N MET A 1 5.31 -51.11 3.75
CA MET A 1 5.00 -49.73 4.20
C MET A 1 4.92 -48.79 3.01
N ARG A 2 3.73 -48.27 2.68
CA ARG A 2 3.48 -46.86 2.30
C ARG A 2 1.96 -46.73 2.08
N LYS A 3 1.26 -46.14 3.05
CA LYS A 3 -0.13 -45.72 2.90
C LYS A 3 -0.13 -44.60 1.84
N ALA A 4 -0.63 -44.89 0.65
CA ALA A 4 -1.06 -43.85 -0.28
C ALA A 4 -2.20 -43.10 0.41
N ARG A 5 -1.91 -41.90 0.91
CA ARG A 5 -2.91 -41.03 1.52
C ARG A 5 -3.78 -40.55 0.36
N ASN A 6 -4.95 -41.17 0.21
CA ASN A 6 -6.04 -40.69 -0.63
C ASN A 6 -6.45 -39.30 -0.15
N ASN A 7 -5.78 -38.25 -0.61
CA ASN A 7 -6.27 -36.88 -0.52
C ASN A 7 -7.21 -36.63 -1.71
N ASN A 8 -8.29 -37.42 -1.78
CA ASN A 8 -9.53 -36.98 -2.40
C ASN A 8 -10.18 -35.98 -1.45
N ASN A 9 -9.49 -34.87 -1.17
CA ASN A 9 -10.07 -33.79 -0.37
C ASN A 9 -11.17 -33.17 -1.21
N PHE A 10 -12.41 -33.49 -0.85
CA PHE A 10 -13.61 -32.88 -1.40
C PHE A 10 -13.46 -31.36 -1.50
N ILE A 11 -12.83 -30.75 -0.49
CA ILE A 11 -12.47 -29.33 -0.43
C ILE A 11 -11.56 -28.88 -1.61
N ASP A 12 -10.53 -29.64 -1.99
CA ASP A 12 -9.64 -29.27 -3.12
C ASP A 12 -10.38 -29.35 -4.45
N LYS A 13 -11.24 -30.36 -4.62
CA LYS A 13 -12.04 -30.50 -5.84
C LYS A 13 -13.09 -29.40 -5.93
N THR A 14 -13.77 -29.09 -4.82
CA THR A 14 -14.74 -28.00 -4.75
C THR A 14 -14.08 -26.64 -4.98
N PHE A 15 -12.89 -26.41 -4.42
CA PHE A 15 -12.11 -25.20 -4.67
C PHE A 15 -11.71 -25.08 -6.15
N THR A 16 -11.24 -26.17 -6.75
CA THR A 16 -10.87 -26.21 -8.18
C THR A 16 -12.08 -25.93 -9.08
N ILE A 17 -13.23 -26.53 -8.77
CA ILE A 17 -14.48 -26.32 -9.53
C ILE A 17 -14.96 -24.87 -9.36
N ILE A 18 -14.94 -24.32 -8.14
CA ILE A 18 -15.33 -22.94 -7.89
C ILE A 18 -14.37 -21.97 -8.60
N ALA A 19 -13.06 -22.21 -8.55
CA ALA A 19 -12.07 -21.41 -9.26
C ALA A 19 -12.27 -21.46 -10.78
N ASP A 20 -12.52 -22.64 -11.35
CA ASP A 20 -12.81 -22.82 -12.78
C ASP A 20 -14.13 -22.16 -13.19
N VAL A 21 -15.17 -22.25 -12.35
CA VAL A 21 -16.44 -21.55 -12.58
C VAL A 21 -16.26 -20.03 -12.47
N ILE A 22 -15.53 -19.53 -11.48
CA ILE A 22 -15.23 -18.08 -11.35
C ILE A 22 -14.45 -17.61 -12.58
N LEU A 23 -13.45 -18.36 -13.04
CA LEU A 23 -12.67 -18.00 -14.24
C LEU A 23 -13.47 -18.08 -15.54
N ARG A 24 -14.49 -18.95 -15.62
CA ARG A 24 -15.40 -19.04 -16.77
C ARG A 24 -16.52 -17.99 -16.74
N VAL A 25 -17.00 -17.63 -15.55
CA VAL A 25 -18.09 -16.67 -15.34
C VAL A 25 -17.55 -15.23 -15.31
N PHE A 26 -16.32 -15.05 -14.82
CA PHE A 26 -15.54 -13.81 -14.82
C PHE A 26 -14.19 -14.04 -15.50
N PRO A 27 -14.15 -14.31 -16.81
CA PRO A 27 -12.89 -14.39 -17.52
C PRO A 27 -12.22 -13.02 -17.42
N ALA A 28 -11.04 -12.98 -16.79
CA ALA A 28 -10.29 -11.73 -16.70
C ALA A 28 -10.16 -11.15 -18.11
N SER A 29 -10.70 -9.95 -18.29
CA SER A 29 -10.74 -9.33 -19.62
C SER A 29 -9.32 -9.25 -20.17
N GLN A 30 -9.16 -9.22 -21.49
CA GLN A 30 -7.83 -9.00 -22.08
C GLN A 30 -7.21 -7.69 -21.58
N GLN A 31 -8.05 -6.74 -21.14
CA GLN A 31 -7.63 -5.50 -20.50
C GLN A 31 -7.11 -5.73 -19.08
N GLU A 32 -7.80 -6.49 -18.23
CA GLU A 32 -7.30 -6.87 -16.90
C GLU A 32 -5.96 -7.62 -16.98
N LYS A 33 -5.84 -8.60 -17.88
CA LYS A 33 -4.56 -9.31 -18.10
C LYS A 33 -3.44 -8.37 -18.52
N LYS A 34 -3.76 -7.37 -19.34
CA LYS A 34 -2.80 -6.36 -19.81
C LYS A 34 -2.42 -5.39 -18.69
N ALA A 35 -3.38 -4.93 -17.89
CA ALA A 35 -3.13 -4.09 -16.72
C ALA A 35 -2.23 -4.82 -15.72
N PHE A 36 -2.55 -6.08 -15.43
CA PHE A 36 -1.76 -6.92 -14.54
C PHE A 36 -0.34 -7.17 -15.07
N SER A 37 -0.17 -7.38 -16.37
CA SER A 37 1.17 -7.51 -16.98
C SER A 37 2.01 -6.23 -16.82
N PHE A 38 1.43 -5.05 -17.05
CA PHE A 38 2.14 -3.79 -16.78
C PHE A 38 2.47 -3.63 -15.31
N TYR A 39 1.54 -3.99 -14.42
CA TYR A 39 1.79 -3.96 -12.98
C TYR A 39 2.98 -4.85 -12.57
N LEU A 40 3.04 -6.09 -13.07
CA LEU A 40 4.16 -7.01 -12.80
C LEU A 40 5.49 -6.48 -13.34
N ASN A 41 5.51 -5.94 -14.55
CA ASN A 41 6.72 -5.31 -15.10
C ASN A 41 7.16 -4.11 -14.25
N GLY A 42 6.20 -3.32 -13.75
CA GLY A 42 6.47 -2.22 -12.84
C GLY A 42 7.10 -2.68 -11.53
N LEU A 43 6.64 -3.81 -10.97
CA LEU A 43 7.26 -4.42 -9.78
C LEU A 43 8.70 -4.88 -10.06
N SER A 44 8.94 -5.60 -11.16
CA SER A 44 10.28 -6.07 -11.52
C SER A 44 11.27 -4.91 -11.67
N ALA A 45 10.91 -3.89 -12.46
CA ALA A 45 11.74 -2.70 -12.63
C ALA A 45 11.97 -1.95 -11.31
N GLN A 46 10.96 -1.89 -10.43
CA GLN A 46 11.12 -1.27 -9.11
C GLN A 46 12.12 -2.03 -8.22
N ASP A 47 12.08 -3.36 -8.25
CA ASP A 47 12.99 -4.23 -7.49
C ASP A 47 14.43 -4.15 -8.02
N GLU A 48 14.59 -3.93 -9.33
CA GLU A 48 15.87 -3.66 -9.99
C GLU A 48 16.38 -2.23 -9.77
N GLY A 49 15.54 -1.33 -9.24
CA GLY A 49 15.89 0.07 -9.01
C GLY A 49 15.66 1.00 -10.22
N GLU A 50 15.11 0.47 -11.30
CA GLU A 50 14.78 1.17 -12.54
C GLU A 50 13.47 1.97 -12.39
N TYR A 51 13.50 3.01 -11.54
CA TYR A 51 12.31 3.73 -11.09
C TYR A 51 11.57 4.48 -12.20
N ALA A 52 12.26 4.93 -13.25
CA ALA A 52 11.60 5.57 -14.39
C ALA A 52 10.76 4.56 -15.19
N GLU A 53 11.31 3.37 -15.43
CA GLU A 53 10.60 2.29 -16.12
C GLU A 53 9.45 1.76 -15.26
N ALA A 54 9.66 1.59 -13.96
CA ALA A 54 8.62 1.17 -13.03
C ALA A 54 7.43 2.14 -13.03
N LEU A 55 7.69 3.46 -12.98
CA LEU A 55 6.64 4.48 -13.09
C LEU A 55 5.89 4.40 -14.42
N ASN A 56 6.60 4.24 -15.54
CA ASN A 56 5.97 4.12 -16.85
C ASN A 56 5.02 2.91 -16.91
N ASN A 57 5.47 1.76 -16.42
CA ASN A 57 4.66 0.55 -16.33
C ASN A 57 3.45 0.73 -15.40
N TYR A 58 3.63 1.32 -14.21
CA TYR A 58 2.51 1.58 -13.31
C TYR A 58 1.48 2.58 -13.88
N TYR A 59 1.91 3.59 -14.63
CA TYR A 59 0.97 4.50 -15.29
C TYR A 59 0.17 3.80 -16.39
N GLN A 60 0.80 2.91 -17.17
CA GLN A 60 0.10 2.10 -18.15
C GLN A 60 -0.88 1.12 -17.49
N ALA A 61 -0.50 0.49 -16.38
CA ALA A 61 -1.40 -0.34 -15.59
C ALA A 61 -2.62 0.49 -15.10
N LEU A 62 -2.38 1.66 -14.51
CA LEU A 62 -3.44 2.52 -13.97
C LEU A 62 -4.40 3.08 -15.03
N GLN A 63 -3.97 3.19 -16.29
CA GLN A 63 -4.84 3.60 -17.40
C GLN A 63 -5.86 2.52 -17.78
N ILE A 64 -5.52 1.25 -17.57
CA ILE A 64 -6.31 0.10 -18.03
C ILE A 64 -7.07 -0.54 -16.87
N GLU A 65 -6.50 -0.52 -15.67
CA GLU A 65 -7.09 -1.16 -14.50
C GLU A 65 -8.42 -0.51 -14.11
N GLU A 66 -9.47 -1.30 -14.05
CA GLU A 66 -10.81 -0.85 -13.67
C GLU A 66 -11.12 -1.17 -12.21
N ASP A 67 -10.51 -2.23 -11.66
CA ASP A 67 -10.75 -2.62 -10.28
C ASP A 67 -10.19 -1.58 -9.30
N LEU A 68 -11.06 -1.06 -8.44
CA LEU A 68 -10.70 0.01 -7.51
C LEU A 68 -9.64 -0.45 -6.50
N TYR A 69 -9.70 -1.70 -6.06
CA TYR A 69 -8.74 -2.21 -5.10
C TYR A 69 -7.33 -2.30 -5.73
N ASP A 70 -7.20 -2.84 -6.93
CA ASP A 70 -5.92 -2.94 -7.64
C ASP A 70 -5.37 -1.55 -8.04
N ARG A 71 -6.24 -0.63 -8.46
CA ARG A 71 -5.85 0.79 -8.67
C ARG A 71 -5.24 1.39 -7.41
N SER A 72 -5.80 1.10 -6.23
CA SER A 72 -5.27 1.60 -4.96
C SER A 72 -3.85 1.09 -4.67
N ILE A 73 -3.53 -0.13 -5.08
CA ILE A 73 -2.20 -0.75 -4.96
C ILE A 73 -1.21 -0.11 -5.93
N ILE A 74 -1.61 0.07 -7.20
CA ILE A 74 -0.76 0.71 -8.21
C ILE A 74 -0.40 2.14 -7.78
N LEU A 75 -1.39 2.91 -7.31
CA LEU A 75 -1.17 4.26 -6.79
C LEU A 75 -0.23 4.28 -5.59
N TYR A 76 -0.34 3.30 -4.69
CA TYR A 76 0.57 3.15 -3.56
C TYR A 76 2.02 2.91 -4.02
N ASN A 77 2.26 2.03 -4.99
CA ASN A 77 3.61 1.75 -5.49
C ASN A 77 4.23 2.95 -6.22
N ILE A 78 3.43 3.72 -6.98
CA ILE A 78 3.88 5.01 -7.53
C ILE A 78 4.33 5.95 -6.41
N GLY A 79 3.55 6.05 -5.33
CA GLY A 79 3.90 6.85 -4.15
C GLY A 79 5.19 6.37 -3.47
N LEU A 80 5.42 5.06 -3.42
CA LEU A 80 6.63 4.45 -2.89
C LEU A 80 7.89 4.87 -3.67
N ILE A 81 7.83 4.87 -4.99
CA ILE A 81 8.94 5.33 -5.84
C ILE A 81 9.26 6.80 -5.57
N TYR A 82 8.25 7.67 -5.56
CA TYR A 82 8.49 9.09 -5.27
C TYR A 82 9.05 9.33 -3.87
N SER A 83 8.62 8.54 -2.88
CA SER A 83 9.15 8.59 -1.52
C SER A 83 10.63 8.20 -1.48
N LYS A 84 11.02 7.12 -2.18
CA LYS A 84 12.43 6.68 -2.30
C LYS A 84 13.31 7.74 -2.96
N ASN A 85 12.76 8.48 -3.93
CA ASN A 85 13.45 9.60 -4.60
C ASN A 85 13.43 10.92 -3.81
N GLY A 86 12.81 10.96 -2.62
CA GLY A 86 12.71 12.16 -1.79
C GLY A 86 11.66 13.19 -2.25
N ASP A 87 10.89 12.90 -3.30
CA ASP A 87 9.77 13.74 -3.75
C ASP A 87 8.53 13.47 -2.89
N TYR A 88 8.60 13.93 -1.63
CA TYR A 88 7.56 13.68 -0.63
C TYR A 88 6.21 14.30 -0.99
N LEU A 89 6.20 15.40 -1.76
CA LEU A 89 4.96 16.02 -2.21
C LEU A 89 4.20 15.12 -3.19
N LYS A 90 4.90 14.55 -4.19
CA LYS A 90 4.26 13.58 -5.08
C LYS A 90 3.93 12.27 -4.36
N ALA A 91 4.80 11.80 -3.48
CA ALA A 91 4.52 10.61 -2.67
C ALA A 91 3.20 10.75 -1.89
N LEU A 92 3.03 11.85 -1.15
CA LEU A 92 1.80 12.16 -0.42
C LEU A 92 0.59 12.23 -1.34
N LYS A 93 0.69 12.87 -2.51
CA LYS A 93 -0.40 12.93 -3.50
C LYS A 93 -0.88 11.53 -3.90
N TYR A 94 0.04 10.64 -4.25
CA TYR A 94 -0.32 9.28 -4.69
C TYR A 94 -0.81 8.40 -3.55
N TYR A 95 -0.21 8.49 -2.36
CA TYR A 95 -0.75 7.81 -1.17
C TYR A 95 -2.14 8.32 -0.82
N TYR A 96 -2.43 9.61 -0.99
CA TYR A 96 -3.77 10.15 -0.80
C TYR A 96 -4.79 9.61 -1.78
N PHE A 97 -4.45 9.49 -3.06
CA PHE A 97 -5.33 8.81 -4.01
C PHE A 97 -5.53 7.34 -3.65
N SER A 98 -4.49 6.64 -3.22
CA SER A 98 -4.59 5.25 -2.77
C SER A 98 -5.58 5.11 -1.58
N ILE A 99 -5.43 5.91 -0.52
CA ILE A 99 -6.34 5.82 0.64
C ILE A 99 -7.72 6.45 0.40
N PHE A 100 -7.87 7.28 -0.64
CA PHE A 100 -9.18 7.74 -1.06
C PHE A 100 -10.00 6.57 -1.63
N ILE A 101 -9.36 5.71 -2.41
CA ILE A 101 -9.99 4.51 -2.98
C ILE A 101 -10.10 3.39 -1.94
N ASN A 102 -9.04 3.14 -1.18
CA ASN A 102 -9.01 2.14 -0.12
C ASN A 102 -8.63 2.79 1.23
N PRO A 103 -9.60 3.33 1.99
CA PRO A 103 -9.37 3.99 3.27
C PRO A 103 -8.75 3.11 4.35
N ARG A 104 -8.73 1.79 4.16
CA ARG A 104 -8.17 0.81 5.09
C ARG A 104 -6.77 0.34 4.68
N PHE A 105 -6.18 0.90 3.64
CA PHE A 105 -4.84 0.51 3.19
C PHE A 105 -3.76 1.01 4.15
N THR A 106 -3.43 0.16 5.12
CA THR A 106 -2.54 0.49 6.25
C THR A 106 -1.13 0.88 5.80
N SER A 107 -0.58 0.26 4.75
CA SER A 107 0.73 0.63 4.18
C SER A 107 0.78 2.07 3.68
N ALA A 108 -0.24 2.52 2.95
CA ALA A 108 -0.31 3.89 2.46
C ALA A 108 -0.51 4.89 3.63
N LEU A 109 -1.39 4.57 4.58
CA LEU A 109 -1.59 5.38 5.80
C LEU A 109 -0.30 5.52 6.61
N ASN A 110 0.45 4.42 6.78
CA ASN A 110 1.72 4.42 7.50
C ASN A 110 2.76 5.29 6.79
N ASN A 111 2.91 5.16 5.47
CA ASN A 111 3.91 5.96 4.73
C ASN A 111 3.57 7.46 4.74
N ILE A 112 2.29 7.84 4.69
CA ILE A 112 1.86 9.22 4.90
C ILE A 112 2.28 9.72 6.29
N ALA A 113 2.03 8.92 7.33
CA ALA A 113 2.39 9.27 8.70
C ALA A 113 3.91 9.43 8.87
N VAL A 114 4.69 8.51 8.31
CA VAL A 114 6.16 8.54 8.32
C VAL A 114 6.69 9.81 7.65
N ILE A 115 6.15 10.20 6.49
CA ILE A 115 6.56 11.44 5.81
C ILE A 115 6.28 12.65 6.69
N TYR A 116 5.08 12.76 7.26
CA TYR A 116 4.74 13.88 8.15
C TYR A 116 5.59 13.90 9.41
N HIS A 117 5.86 12.74 10.00
CA HIS A 117 6.74 12.63 11.15
C HIS A 117 8.14 13.13 10.80
N TYR A 118 8.73 12.63 9.71
CA TYR A 118 10.05 13.05 9.25
C TYR A 118 10.13 14.57 9.02
N GLN A 119 9.17 15.15 8.29
CA GLN A 119 9.12 16.58 8.03
C GLN A 119 8.90 17.39 9.32
N GLY A 120 8.11 16.87 10.26
CA GLY A 120 7.88 17.47 11.57
C GLY A 120 9.16 17.53 12.42
N ILE A 121 9.94 16.44 12.44
CA ILE A 121 11.24 16.40 13.12
C ILE A 121 12.23 17.37 12.45
N LYS A 122 12.31 17.38 11.11
CA LYS A 122 13.14 18.33 10.37
C LYS A 122 12.75 19.80 10.63
N ALA A 123 11.47 20.09 10.79
CA ALA A 123 10.99 21.42 11.15
C ALA A 123 11.40 21.80 12.58
N ALA A 124 11.37 20.86 13.53
CA ALA A 124 11.86 21.10 14.89
C ALA A 124 13.37 21.38 14.95
N GLU A 125 14.18 20.62 14.18
CA GLU A 125 15.63 20.86 14.04
C GLU A 125 15.92 22.28 13.54
N LYS A 126 15.09 22.78 12.62
CA LYS A 126 15.15 24.16 12.10
C LYS A 126 14.51 25.20 13.02
N LYS A 127 14.08 24.81 14.22
CA LYS A 127 13.38 25.66 15.22
C LYS A 127 12.05 26.24 14.71
N CYS A 128 11.44 25.62 13.70
CA CYS A 128 10.11 25.98 13.17
C CYS A 128 9.02 25.22 13.95
N TYR A 129 8.86 25.52 15.23
CA TYR A 129 8.02 24.71 16.15
C TYR A 129 6.53 24.65 15.77
N GLY A 130 5.95 25.74 15.27
CA GLY A 130 4.53 25.74 14.85
C GLY A 130 4.26 24.80 13.67
N LEU A 131 5.15 24.80 12.68
CA LEU A 131 5.09 23.86 11.55
C LEU A 131 5.35 22.43 12.02
N SER A 132 6.36 22.23 12.86
CA SER A 132 6.68 20.93 13.44
C SER A 132 5.46 20.31 14.12
N GLU A 133 4.80 21.04 15.01
CA GLU A 133 3.64 20.54 15.74
C GLU A 133 2.48 20.20 14.79
N SER A 134 2.19 21.05 13.79
CA SER A 134 1.17 20.76 12.79
C SER A 134 1.44 19.47 12.01
N LEU A 135 2.70 19.22 11.62
CA LEU A 135 3.08 18.01 10.89
C LEU A 135 3.03 16.77 11.81
N LEU A 136 3.49 16.87 13.06
CA LEU A 136 3.41 15.78 14.02
C LEU A 136 1.95 15.41 14.38
N GLN A 137 1.04 16.38 14.40
CA GLN A 137 -0.40 16.12 14.54
C GLN A 137 -0.96 15.34 13.35
N LYS A 138 -0.54 15.65 12.12
CA LYS A 138 -0.92 14.85 10.94
C LYS A 138 -0.37 13.43 11.03
N ALA A 139 0.89 13.26 11.40
CA ALA A 139 1.47 11.92 11.62
C ALA A 139 0.66 11.12 12.64
N THR A 140 0.33 11.75 13.77
CA THR A 140 -0.52 11.17 14.83
C THR A 140 -1.86 10.71 14.30
N PHE A 141 -2.53 11.54 13.50
CA PHE A 141 -3.84 11.22 12.93
C PHE A 141 -3.79 9.95 12.07
N TYR A 142 -2.81 9.84 11.18
CA TYR A 142 -2.70 8.67 10.29
C TYR A 142 -2.25 7.41 11.03
N TRP A 143 -1.26 7.50 11.93
CA TRP A 143 -0.87 6.35 12.75
C TRP A 143 -1.97 5.88 13.70
N THR A 144 -2.81 6.79 14.22
CA THR A 144 -4.00 6.39 15.00
C THR A 144 -4.97 5.55 14.15
N LYS A 145 -5.14 5.89 12.86
CA LYS A 145 -5.94 5.06 11.95
C LYS A 145 -5.33 3.69 11.71
N VAL A 146 -4.01 3.65 11.46
CA VAL A 146 -3.25 2.40 11.28
C VAL A 146 -3.47 1.46 12.46
N VAL A 147 -3.20 1.92 13.68
CA VAL A 147 -3.33 1.12 14.90
C VAL A 147 -4.78 0.63 15.14
N LYS A 148 -5.79 1.40 14.75
CA LYS A 148 -7.20 0.98 14.85
C LYS A 148 -7.56 -0.12 13.85
N ILE A 149 -6.99 -0.08 12.65
CA ILE A 149 -7.28 -1.06 11.59
C ILE A 149 -6.47 -2.33 11.83
N ASP A 150 -5.20 -2.17 12.17
CA ASP A 150 -4.22 -3.24 12.34
C ASP A 150 -3.25 -2.90 13.48
N PRO A 151 -3.60 -3.27 14.73
CA PRO A 151 -2.84 -2.91 15.93
C PRO A 151 -1.41 -3.47 15.96
N ASN A 152 -1.12 -4.54 15.20
CA ASN A 152 0.12 -5.31 15.34
C ASN A 152 1.12 -5.09 14.20
N SER A 153 0.71 -4.49 13.08
CA SER A 153 1.58 -4.37 11.90
C SER A 153 2.64 -3.26 11.95
N TYR A 154 2.48 -2.25 12.81
CA TYR A 154 3.41 -1.11 12.90
C TYR A 154 3.70 -0.77 14.35
N ILE A 155 4.55 -1.58 14.99
CA ILE A 155 4.91 -1.45 16.41
C ILE A 155 5.57 -0.10 16.69
N GLU A 156 6.36 0.42 15.74
CA GLU A 156 7.01 1.74 15.86
C GLU A 156 5.97 2.85 15.96
N ALA A 157 4.91 2.80 15.14
CA ALA A 157 3.81 3.75 15.20
C ALA A 157 3.13 3.72 16.58
N TRP A 158 2.88 2.52 17.09
CA TRP A 158 2.27 2.29 18.40
C TRP A 158 3.14 2.84 19.54
N ASN A 159 4.43 2.52 19.53
CA ASN A 159 5.42 2.97 20.51
C ASN A 159 5.57 4.49 20.50
N TRP A 160 5.64 5.09 19.31
CA TRP A 160 5.76 6.53 19.16
C TRP A 160 4.53 7.25 19.71
N LEU A 161 3.32 6.79 19.38
CA LEU A 161 2.07 7.36 19.90
C LEU A 161 2.00 7.31 21.43
N LYS A 162 2.41 6.18 22.03
CA LYS A 162 2.42 6.00 23.49
C LYS A 162 3.45 6.89 24.18
N THR A 163 4.69 6.88 23.71
CA THR A 163 5.79 7.63 24.32
C THR A 163 5.57 9.15 24.24
N THR A 164 4.97 9.62 23.15
CA THR A 164 4.64 11.04 22.96
C THR A 164 3.32 11.46 23.63
N ARG A 165 2.60 10.53 24.29
CA ARG A 165 1.27 10.75 24.91
C ARG A 165 0.23 11.30 23.92
N ARG A 166 0.37 10.96 22.63
CA ARG A 166 -0.51 11.43 21.54
C ARG A 166 -1.69 10.49 21.26
N ILE A 167 -1.81 9.41 22.01
CA ILE A 167 -2.99 8.55 22.07
C ILE A 167 -3.50 8.49 23.52
N LYS A 168 -4.81 8.67 23.72
CA LYS A 168 -5.47 8.32 24.99
C LYS A 168 -5.89 6.86 24.87
N LEU A 169 -5.40 6.03 25.80
CA LEU A 169 -5.89 4.66 25.99
C LEU A 169 -7.35 4.71 26.45
#